data_AF-A0A1M2V8K9-F1
#
_entry.id   AF-A0A1M2V8K9-F1
#
_cell.length_a   1.000
_cell.length_b   1.000
_cell.length_c   1.000
_cell.angle_alpha   90.00
_cell.angle_beta   90.00
_cell.angle_gamma   90.00
#
_symmetry.space_group_name_H-M   'P 1'
#
loop_
_entity.id
_entity.type
_entity.pdbx_description
1 polymer ?
#
loop_
_entity_poly.entity_id
_entity_poly.type
_entity_poly.pdbx_seq_one_letter_code
_entity_poly.pdbx_strand_id
1 'polypeptide(L)'
;MSTAPPPNPPPSNNEKSDSAAPSASTSGAQDVSTDGTPERPAEETWEDIPEDIMALSSDEILTRIRLIDNDLKVMRSERLRLQHEQNVMKEKIRENGEKIKQNKVLPYLVGNVVEILDVDPEGEEDGGNRDLDSMRKGKCAVIKTSTRQTVFLPMIGLVPADKLKPGDLV
;
A
#
# COMPACT_ATOMS: atom_id res chain seq x y z
N MET A 1 38.48 -44.80 -15.25
CA MET A 1 37.31 -45.69 -15.08
C MET A 1 36.64 -45.38 -13.75
N SER A 2 35.62 -44.50 -13.74
CA SER A 2 34.53 -44.46 -12.74
C SER A 2 33.74 -43.17 -12.93
N THR A 3 32.70 -43.27 -13.75
CA THR A 3 31.75 -42.21 -14.10
C THR A 3 30.60 -42.26 -13.08
N ALA A 4 30.32 -41.15 -12.40
CA ALA A 4 29.18 -41.01 -11.49
C ALA A 4 27.85 -40.91 -12.26
N PRO A 5 26.76 -41.55 -11.81
CA PRO A 5 25.46 -41.49 -12.48
C PRO A 5 24.65 -40.22 -12.09
N PRO A 6 23.73 -39.75 -12.97
CA PRO A 6 22.95 -38.53 -12.73
C PRO A 6 21.77 -38.74 -11.75
N PRO A 7 21.20 -37.66 -11.18
CA PRO A 7 20.19 -37.73 -10.12
C PRO A 7 18.78 -38.04 -10.65
N ASN A 8 18.01 -38.81 -9.87
CA ASN A 8 16.62 -39.18 -10.16
C ASN A 8 15.62 -38.00 -10.04
N PRO A 9 14.54 -37.98 -10.85
CA PRO A 9 13.43 -37.03 -10.70
C PRO A 9 12.46 -37.44 -9.55
N PRO A 10 11.62 -36.50 -9.04
CA PRO A 10 10.79 -36.73 -7.84
C PRO A 10 9.56 -37.62 -8.12
N PRO A 11 8.93 -38.20 -7.07
CA PRO A 11 7.82 -39.14 -7.24
C PRO A 11 6.51 -38.40 -7.58
N SER A 12 5.86 -38.84 -8.65
CA SER A 12 4.48 -38.46 -8.98
C SER A 12 3.53 -39.33 -8.15
N ASN A 13 2.76 -38.69 -7.26
CA ASN A 13 1.77 -39.35 -6.42
C ASN A 13 0.52 -39.69 -7.25
N ASN A 14 0.02 -40.91 -7.16
CA ASN A 14 -1.10 -41.43 -7.96
C ASN A 14 -2.14 -42.08 -7.03
N GLU A 15 -3.35 -41.53 -6.98
CA GLU A 15 -4.61 -42.16 -6.55
C GLU A 15 -5.68 -41.68 -7.57
N LYS A 16 -6.07 -42.43 -8.61
CA LYS A 16 -6.88 -43.66 -8.73
C LYS A 16 -8.40 -43.47 -8.55
N SER A 17 -9.12 -43.46 -9.68
CA SER A 17 -10.36 -44.22 -9.98
C SER A 17 -10.79 -43.86 -11.42
N ASP A 18 -10.55 -44.70 -12.44
CA ASP A 18 -11.43 -45.79 -12.93
C ASP A 18 -12.87 -45.26 -13.19
N SER A 19 -13.52 -45.36 -14.36
CA SER A 19 -13.50 -46.38 -15.42
C SER A 19 -14.26 -45.82 -16.66
N ALA A 20 -13.70 -45.88 -17.86
CA ALA A 20 -13.99 -46.86 -18.92
C ALA A 20 -15.45 -46.90 -19.43
N ALA A 21 -15.67 -46.30 -20.60
CA ALA A 21 -16.80 -46.58 -21.51
C ALA A 21 -16.65 -47.96 -22.17
N PRO A 22 -17.76 -48.51 -22.72
CA PRO A 22 -17.62 -49.09 -24.06
C PRO A 22 -18.82 -48.86 -25.00
N SER A 23 -18.46 -48.51 -26.23
CA SER A 23 -18.87 -49.12 -27.50
C SER A 23 -20.28 -48.94 -28.09
N ALA A 24 -20.25 -48.56 -29.36
CA ALA A 24 -21.36 -48.40 -30.28
C ALA A 24 -21.97 -49.73 -30.77
N SER A 25 -23.28 -49.72 -31.04
CA SER A 25 -23.93 -50.51 -32.10
C SER A 25 -25.27 -49.87 -32.51
N THR A 26 -25.75 -50.28 -33.68
CA THR A 26 -26.46 -49.49 -34.70
C THR A 26 -27.98 -49.72 -34.72
N SER A 27 -28.71 -48.74 -35.31
CA SER A 27 -30.00 -48.80 -36.02
C SER A 27 -31.33 -48.95 -35.26
N GLY A 28 -32.20 -47.96 -35.45
CA GLY A 28 -33.65 -48.01 -35.28
C GLY A 28 -34.28 -46.68 -35.68
N ALA A 29 -34.88 -46.62 -36.88
CA ALA A 29 -35.58 -45.46 -37.40
C ALA A 29 -37.01 -45.33 -36.83
N GLN A 30 -37.56 -44.10 -36.94
CA GLN A 30 -38.94 -43.66 -36.66
C GLN A 30 -39.25 -43.47 -35.16
N ASP A 31 -39.62 -42.29 -34.67
CA ASP A 31 -40.85 -41.59 -35.08
C ASP A 31 -40.72 -40.06 -34.93
N VAL A 32 -41.17 -39.34 -35.97
CA VAL A 32 -41.29 -37.88 -35.98
C VAL A 32 -42.68 -37.55 -35.46
N SER A 33 -42.79 -37.22 -34.18
CA SER A 33 -43.94 -36.45 -33.67
C SER A 33 -43.53 -34.98 -33.63
N THR A 34 -44.05 -34.25 -34.61
CA THR A 34 -43.98 -32.80 -34.68
C THR A 34 -44.93 -32.24 -33.62
N ASP A 35 -44.43 -31.89 -32.44
CA ASP A 35 -45.18 -31.05 -31.49
C ASP A 35 -44.76 -29.59 -31.70
N GLY A 36 -45.60 -28.87 -32.44
CA GLY A 36 -45.41 -27.48 -32.83
C GLY A 36 -45.79 -26.51 -31.72
N THR A 37 -45.00 -26.46 -30.64
CA THR A 37 -44.98 -25.31 -29.73
C THR A 37 -43.79 -24.43 -30.09
N PRO A 38 -43.99 -23.16 -30.55
CA PRO A 38 -42.88 -22.24 -30.67
C PRO A 38 -42.34 -21.99 -29.26
N GLU A 39 -41.09 -22.35 -29.02
CA GLU A 39 -40.34 -22.00 -27.82
C GLU A 39 -40.28 -20.46 -27.77
N ARG A 40 -41.21 -19.86 -27.03
CA ARG A 40 -41.26 -18.43 -26.78
C ARG A 40 -39.95 -18.09 -26.07
N PRO A 41 -39.11 -17.18 -26.61
CA PRO A 41 -37.85 -16.83 -25.96
C PRO A 41 -38.14 -16.39 -24.53
N ALA A 42 -37.31 -16.82 -23.58
CA ALA A 42 -37.43 -16.46 -22.17
C ALA A 42 -37.70 -14.95 -22.09
N GLU A 43 -38.81 -14.57 -21.48
CA GLU A 43 -39.15 -13.15 -21.35
C GLU A 43 -38.04 -12.51 -20.53
N GLU A 44 -37.34 -11.53 -21.12
CA GLU A 44 -36.39 -10.71 -20.40
C GLU A 44 -37.18 -9.88 -19.41
N THR A 45 -37.42 -10.42 -18.21
CA THR A 45 -37.97 -9.68 -17.10
C THR A 45 -36.90 -8.67 -16.74
N TRP A 46 -37.13 -7.41 -17.13
CA TRP A 46 -36.24 -6.27 -16.89
C TRP A 46 -36.06 -5.91 -15.40
N GLU A 47 -36.24 -6.88 -14.49
CA GLU A 47 -36.15 -6.77 -13.03
C GLU A 47 -34.74 -6.38 -12.56
N ASP A 48 -33.71 -6.66 -13.36
CA ASP A 48 -32.32 -6.28 -13.08
C ASP A 48 -32.04 -4.79 -13.33
N ILE A 49 -32.97 -4.08 -14.00
CA ILE A 49 -32.83 -2.65 -14.26
C ILE A 49 -33.49 -1.88 -13.11
N PRO A 50 -32.74 -1.00 -12.42
CA PRO A 50 -33.31 -0.13 -11.39
C PRO A 50 -34.49 0.70 -11.93
N GLU A 51 -35.55 0.83 -11.14
CA GLU A 51 -36.74 1.63 -11.48
C GLU A 51 -36.38 3.07 -11.87
N ASP A 52 -35.34 3.63 -11.24
CA ASP A 52 -34.79 4.94 -11.57
C ASP A 52 -34.35 5.04 -13.03
N ILE A 53 -33.71 3.99 -13.59
CA ILE A 53 -33.25 3.98 -14.98
C ILE A 53 -34.44 3.81 -15.94
N MET A 54 -35.46 3.04 -15.55
CA MET A 54 -36.71 2.89 -16.30
C MET A 54 -37.52 4.19 -16.36
N ALA A 55 -37.41 5.05 -15.35
CA ALA A 55 -38.08 6.35 -15.29
C ALA A 55 -37.40 7.43 -16.14
N LEU A 56 -36.13 7.23 -16.54
CA LEU A 56 -35.37 8.19 -17.35
C LEU A 56 -35.67 8.02 -18.85
N SER A 57 -35.61 9.14 -19.57
CA SER A 57 -35.64 9.11 -21.04
C SER A 57 -34.33 8.56 -21.62
N SER A 58 -34.39 7.99 -22.83
CA SER A 58 -33.20 7.44 -23.50
C SER A 58 -32.07 8.47 -23.66
N ASP A 59 -32.41 9.75 -23.86
CA ASP A 59 -31.43 10.83 -23.97
C ASP A 59 -30.77 11.18 -22.63
N GLU A 60 -31.53 11.15 -21.53
CA GLU A 60 -31.00 11.34 -20.17
C GLU A 60 -30.06 10.19 -19.79
N ILE A 61 -30.37 8.95 -20.20
CA ILE A 61 -29.48 7.79 -20.01
C ILE A 61 -28.16 8.00 -20.76
N LEU A 62 -28.20 8.45 -22.02
CA LEU A 62 -27.00 8.69 -22.83
C LEU A 62 -26.12 9.82 -22.27
N THR A 63 -26.72 10.89 -21.75
CA THR A 63 -25.95 11.96 -21.09
C THR A 63 -25.32 11.47 -19.79
N ARG A 64 -26.04 10.69 -18.99
CA ARG A 64 -25.54 10.10 -17.75
C ARG A 64 -24.38 9.13 -17.98
N ILE A 65 -24.46 8.29 -19.02
CA ILE A 65 -23.36 7.40 -19.42
C ILE A 65 -22.08 8.21 -19.71
N ARG A 66 -22.19 9.29 -20.50
CA ARG A 66 -21.03 10.13 -20.85
C ARG A 66 -20.40 10.82 -19.65
N LEU A 67 -21.21 11.29 -18.70
CA LEU A 67 -20.72 11.90 -17.46
C LEU A 67 -19.97 10.88 -16.60
N ILE A 68 -20.58 9.70 -16.39
CA ILE A 68 -19.96 8.62 -15.61
C ILE A 68 -18.68 8.14 -16.28
N ASP A 69 -18.64 7.99 -17.61
CA ASP A 69 -17.43 7.60 -18.32
C ASP A 69 -16.30 8.64 -18.19
N ASN A 70 -16.65 9.94 -18.20
CA ASN A 70 -15.69 11.01 -17.98
C ASN A 70 -15.12 10.96 -16.56
N ASP A 71 -15.99 10.89 -15.56
CA ASP A 71 -15.61 10.80 -14.15
C ASP A 71 -14.76 9.55 -13.89
N LEU A 72 -15.14 8.42 -14.45
CA LEU A 72 -14.43 7.16 -14.31
C LEU A 72 -13.04 7.23 -14.94
N LYS A 73 -12.87 7.94 -16.06
CA LYS A 73 -11.57 8.22 -16.67
C LYS A 73 -10.70 9.11 -15.77
N VAL A 74 -11.26 10.17 -15.20
CA VAL A 74 -10.55 11.07 -14.27
C VAL A 74 -10.14 10.30 -13.01
N MET A 75 -11.05 9.55 -12.40
CA MET A 75 -10.78 8.74 -11.21
C MET A 75 -9.74 7.65 -11.47
N ARG A 76 -9.73 7.03 -12.65
CA ARG A 76 -8.67 6.07 -13.03
C ARG A 76 -7.30 6.74 -13.10
N SER A 77 -7.22 7.94 -13.67
CA SER A 77 -5.98 8.72 -13.75
C SER A 77 -5.49 9.13 -12.37
N GLU A 78 -6.38 9.64 -11.53
CA GLU A 78 -6.03 10.08 -10.18
C GLU A 78 -5.60 8.91 -9.29
N ARG A 79 -6.29 7.77 -9.38
CA ARG A 79 -5.88 6.55 -8.66
C ARG A 79 -4.45 6.16 -9.00
N LEU A 80 -4.08 6.19 -10.28
CA LEU A 80 -2.72 5.84 -10.72
C LEU A 80 -1.69 6.84 -10.19
N ARG A 81 -2.00 8.14 -10.24
CA ARG A 81 -1.14 9.20 -9.67
C ARG A 81 -0.92 9.00 -8.18
N LEU A 82 -2.00 8.85 -7.41
CA LEU A 82 -1.94 8.64 -5.95
C LEU A 82 -1.21 7.34 -5.60
N GLN A 83 -1.39 6.28 -6.39
CA GLN A 83 -0.68 5.02 -6.20
C GLN A 83 0.83 5.19 -6.42
N HIS A 84 1.25 5.95 -7.44
CA HIS A 84 2.66 6.24 -7.65
C HIS A 84 3.24 7.09 -6.50
N GLU A 85 2.55 8.15 -6.09
CA GLU A 85 2.97 9.00 -4.97
C GLU A 85 3.07 8.21 -3.66
N GLN A 86 2.11 7.33 -3.40
CA GLN A 86 2.13 6.44 -2.24
C GLN A 86 3.35 5.50 -2.27
N ASN A 87 3.67 4.93 -3.43
CA ASN A 87 4.82 4.03 -3.58
C ASN A 87 6.14 4.79 -3.38
N VAL A 88 6.27 6.00 -3.93
CA VAL A 88 7.44 6.86 -3.72
C VAL A 88 7.61 7.20 -2.24
N MET A 89 6.52 7.56 -1.55
CA MET A 89 6.58 7.84 -0.10
C MET A 89 6.94 6.58 0.70
N LYS A 90 6.39 5.41 0.37
CA LYS A 90 6.75 4.14 1.01
C LYS A 90 8.24 3.80 0.83
N GLU A 91 8.78 4.03 -0.35
CA GLU A 91 10.20 3.80 -0.63
C GLU A 91 11.08 4.74 0.20
N LYS A 92 10.75 6.03 0.27
CA LYS A 92 11.45 6.99 1.13
C LYS A 92 11.39 6.60 2.61
N ILE A 93 10.25 6.11 3.09
CA ILE A 93 10.10 5.61 4.47
C ILE A 93 11.01 4.40 4.69
N ARG A 94 11.07 3.46 3.74
CA ARG A 94 11.95 2.29 3.82
C ARG A 94 13.41 2.69 3.87
N GLU A 95 13.85 3.57 2.96
CA GLU A 95 15.22 4.06 2.91
C GLU A 95 15.62 4.80 4.20
N ASN A 96 14.74 5.68 4.70
CA ASN A 96 14.97 6.36 5.98
C ASN A 96 14.99 5.38 7.16
N GLY A 97 14.15 4.35 7.15
CA GLY A 97 14.16 3.28 8.14
C GLY A 97 15.48 2.50 8.15
N GLU A 98 16.05 2.21 6.99
CA GLU A 98 17.36 1.57 6.85
C GLU A 98 18.48 2.48 7.37
N LYS A 99 18.46 3.78 7.03
CA LYS A 99 19.41 4.77 7.55
C LYS A 99 19.34 4.88 9.08
N ILE A 100 18.13 4.90 9.66
CA ILE A 100 17.95 4.89 11.11
C ILE A 100 18.53 3.60 11.70
N LYS A 101 18.27 2.44 11.09
CA LYS A 101 18.81 1.15 11.56
C LYS A 101 20.34 1.11 11.55
N GLN A 102 20.97 1.66 10.52
CA GLN A 102 22.44 1.75 10.42
C GLN A 102 23.04 2.66 11.50
N ASN A 103 22.36 3.77 11.83
CA ASN A 103 22.79 4.66 12.91
C ASN A 103 22.43 4.13 14.31
N LYS A 104 21.45 3.22 14.39
CA LYS A 104 21.10 2.46 15.61
C LYS A 104 21.95 1.18 15.74
N VAL A 105 23.26 1.29 15.52
CA VAL A 105 24.23 0.22 15.81
C VAL A 105 24.97 0.52 17.11
N LEU A 106 25.08 -0.48 17.98
CA LEU A 106 25.88 -0.40 19.21
C LEU A 106 27.39 -0.39 18.88
N PRO A 107 28.24 0.26 19.69
CA PRO A 107 27.96 0.92 20.98
C PRO A 107 27.56 2.40 20.86
N TYR A 108 26.78 2.91 21.83
CA TYR A 108 26.44 4.34 21.93
C TYR A 108 27.11 5.00 23.13
N LEU A 109 27.33 6.30 23.01
CA LEU A 109 27.66 7.15 24.14
C LEU A 109 26.39 7.43 24.94
N VAL A 110 26.40 7.06 26.21
CA VAL A 110 25.28 7.34 27.14
C VAL A 110 25.46 8.72 27.76
N GLY A 111 24.36 9.44 27.98
CA GLY A 111 24.33 10.73 28.65
C GLY A 111 23.07 10.94 29.48
N ASN A 112 23.07 12.02 30.28
CA ASN A 112 21.91 12.46 31.04
C ASN A 112 21.36 13.75 30.45
N VAL A 113 20.05 13.86 30.35
CA VAL A 113 19.39 15.13 30.01
C VAL A 113 19.50 16.07 31.21
N VAL A 114 20.07 17.26 31.02
CA VAL A 114 20.20 18.27 32.08
C VAL A 114 18.99 19.17 32.12
N GLU A 115 18.64 19.73 30.96
CA GLU A 115 17.50 20.62 30.78
C GLU A 115 17.02 20.59 29.34
N ILE A 116 15.75 20.95 29.15
CA ILE A 116 15.10 21.11 27.87
C ILE A 116 14.70 22.58 27.79
N LEU A 117 15.22 23.30 26.79
CA LEU A 117 14.96 24.71 26.59
C LEU A 117 13.99 24.89 25.43
N ASP A 118 13.02 25.78 25.60
CA ASP A 118 12.17 26.23 24.50
C ASP A 118 12.81 27.50 23.91
N VAL A 119 13.42 27.37 22.73
CA VAL A 119 14.05 28.51 22.04
C VAL A 119 13.03 29.07 21.07
N ASP A 120 12.45 30.21 21.46
CA ASP A 120 11.74 31.07 20.52
C ASP A 120 12.77 31.92 19.77
N PRO A 121 12.79 31.91 18.43
CA PRO A 121 13.65 32.79 17.67
C PRO A 121 13.12 34.20 17.89
N GLU A 122 13.84 34.97 18.68
CA GLU A 122 13.59 36.39 18.77
C GLU A 122 13.69 36.98 17.36
N GLY A 123 12.57 37.55 16.92
CA GLY A 123 12.46 38.19 15.63
C GLY A 123 13.21 39.51 15.64
N GLU A 124 14.51 39.50 15.44
CA GLU A 124 15.28 40.72 15.21
C GLU A 124 16.25 40.54 14.04
N GLU A 125 15.80 41.06 12.89
CA GLU A 125 16.45 42.14 12.15
C GLU A 125 17.98 42.18 12.17
N ASP A 126 18.66 41.15 11.65
CA ASP A 126 20.05 41.33 11.23
C ASP A 126 20.38 40.54 9.96
N GLY A 127 20.79 41.29 8.93
CA GLY A 127 20.98 40.85 7.53
C GLY A 127 22.24 40.03 7.28
N GLY A 128 22.76 39.34 8.30
CA GLY A 128 23.89 38.43 8.19
C GLY A 128 23.44 37.00 7.88
N ASN A 129 24.27 36.22 7.18
CA ASN A 129 24.04 34.81 6.86
C ASN A 129 23.94 33.98 8.17
N ARG A 130 22.75 33.95 8.78
CA ARG A 130 22.47 33.30 10.07
C ARG A 130 22.59 31.78 9.95
N ASP A 131 23.03 31.18 11.05
CA ASP A 131 23.03 29.73 11.20
C ASP A 131 21.58 29.21 11.19
N LEU A 132 21.30 28.24 10.32
CA LEU A 132 19.96 27.68 10.11
C LEU A 132 19.39 27.06 11.38
N ASP A 133 20.25 26.67 12.31
CA ASP A 133 19.85 26.09 13.59
C ASP A 133 19.37 27.14 14.60
N SER A 134 19.76 28.40 14.47
CA SER A 134 19.27 29.50 15.33
C SER A 134 17.89 30.02 14.91
N MET A 135 17.47 29.81 13.65
CA MET A 135 16.14 30.22 13.17
C MET A 135 15.06 29.16 13.42
N ARG A 136 15.43 27.94 13.82
CA ARG A 136 14.46 26.86 14.05
C ARG A 136 13.78 27.03 15.40
N LYS A 137 12.48 27.32 15.35
CA LYS A 137 11.56 27.21 16.48
C LYS A 137 11.57 25.77 16.99
N GLY A 138 11.84 25.55 18.27
CA GLY A 138 11.75 24.21 18.83
C GLY A 138 12.31 24.05 20.23
N LYS A 139 12.12 22.84 20.75
CA LYS A 139 12.71 22.40 22.00
C LYS A 139 14.14 21.94 21.75
N CYS A 140 15.11 22.60 22.39
CA CYS A 140 16.51 22.21 22.41
C CYS A 140 16.80 21.41 23.69
N ALA A 141 17.86 20.60 23.68
CA ALA A 141 18.25 19.82 24.85
C ALA A 141 19.73 20.06 25.21
N VAL A 142 20.00 20.16 26.50
CA VAL A 142 21.36 20.15 27.03
C VAL A 142 21.62 18.77 27.61
N ILE A 143 22.62 18.07 27.07
CA ILE A 143 22.97 16.71 27.47
C ILE A 143 24.35 16.71 28.12
N LYS A 144 24.46 16.04 29.27
CA LYS A 144 25.74 15.74 29.90
C LYS A 144 26.14 14.31 29.57
N THR A 145 27.17 14.15 28.76
CA THR A 145 27.66 12.83 28.37
C THR A 145 28.36 12.13 29.54
N SER A 146 28.46 10.80 29.48
CA SER A 146 29.27 9.99 30.40
C SER A 146 30.75 10.37 30.43
N THR A 147 31.25 11.03 29.37
CA THR A 147 32.60 11.62 29.31
C THR A 147 32.71 12.98 30.01
N ARG A 148 31.66 13.40 30.76
CA ARG A 148 31.57 14.67 31.50
C ARG A 148 31.60 15.92 30.61
N GLN A 149 31.22 15.79 29.34
CA GLN A 149 31.05 16.93 28.43
C GLN A 149 29.59 17.38 28.45
N THR A 150 29.36 18.69 28.48
CA THR A 150 28.03 19.27 28.31
C THR A 150 27.89 19.72 26.87
N VAL A 151 26.94 19.13 26.15
CA VAL A 151 26.70 19.39 24.73
C VAL A 151 25.30 19.96 24.57
N PHE A 152 25.19 21.05 23.82
CA PHE A 152 23.91 21.63 23.41
C PHE A 152 23.46 20.97 22.10
N LEU A 153 22.24 20.42 22.09
CA LEU A 153 21.60 19.86 20.92
C LEU A 153 20.48 20.81 20.45
N PRO A 154 20.64 21.48 19.29
CA PRO A 154 19.59 22.32 18.71
C PRO A 154 18.32 21.55 18.37
N MET A 155 18.44 20.24 18.11
CA MET A 155 17.32 19.33 17.86
C MET A 155 17.49 18.01 18.61
N ILE A 156 16.42 17.55 19.27
CA ILE A 156 16.41 16.34 20.12
C ILE A 156 16.50 15.04 19.30
N GLY A 157 16.03 15.04 18.04
CA GLY A 157 16.18 13.91 17.11
C GLY A 157 15.04 12.88 17.19
N LEU A 158 15.39 11.59 17.28
CA LEU A 158 14.44 10.47 17.17
C LEU A 158 13.50 10.28 18.37
N VAL A 159 13.81 10.92 19.50
CA VAL A 159 13.00 10.83 20.72
C VAL A 159 12.13 12.09 20.82
N PRO A 160 10.81 11.96 21.03
CA PRO A 160 9.95 13.13 21.20
C PRO A 160 10.28 13.87 22.49
N ALA A 161 10.28 15.20 22.41
CA ALA A 161 10.65 16.08 23.52
C ALA A 161 9.76 15.91 24.76
N ASP A 162 8.47 15.62 24.58
CA ASP A 162 7.49 15.48 25.67
C ASP A 162 7.75 14.26 26.57
N LYS A 163 8.56 13.30 26.10
CA LYS A 163 8.94 12.11 26.87
C LYS A 163 10.24 12.28 27.63
N LEU A 164 10.98 13.37 27.41
CA LEU A 164 12.25 13.63 28.06
C LEU A 164 12.03 14.50 29.29
N LYS A 165 12.71 14.15 30.37
CA LYS A 165 12.74 14.93 31.61
C LYS A 165 14.19 15.16 32.05
N PRO A 166 14.47 16.27 32.74
CA PRO A 166 15.74 16.46 33.43
C PRO A 166 16.07 15.26 34.33
N GLY A 167 17.25 14.70 34.15
CA GLY A 167 17.74 13.52 34.87
C GLY A 167 17.55 12.18 34.14
N ASP A 168 16.82 12.14 33.02
CA ASP A 168 16.66 10.92 32.24
C ASP A 168 17.98 10.46 31.60
N LEU A 169 18.20 9.15 31.61
CA LEU A 169 19.34 8.50 30.96
C LEU A 169 18.99 8.20 29.50
N VAL A 170 19.80 8.71 28.58
CA VAL A 170 19.61 8.61 27.12
C VAL A 170 20.86 8.09 26.42
#